data_AF-A0A0F2R8M7-F1
#
_entry.id   AF-A0A0F2R8M7-F1
#
_cell.length_a   1.000
_cell.length_b   1.000
_cell.length_c   1.000
_cell.angle_alpha   90.00
_cell.angle_beta   90.00
_cell.angle_gamma   90.00
#
_symmetry.space_group_name_H-M   'P 1'
#
loop_
_entity.id
_entity.type
_entity.pdbx_description
1 polymer ?
#
loop_
_entity_poly.entity_id
_entity_poly.type
_entity_poly.pdbx_seq_one_letter_code
_entity_poly.pdbx_strand_id
1 'polypeptide(L)'
;MTMMAFFLVLVFTANAVADGVNIPISADQTFDAVIKQVDPESGKPARVALVDVRTTAEYYWVGACGKVESILTESGKEFVPYDGKVELKWDNFLYFKSQAGKHFRPVLLPIKEVKKVITADISIHIPTHTWDEAGCKNVANPDFAAQIESLSKAYDVIILMCRSGIRSNTRAFTTDLFTAVYEIDQPNGVDGHGGFQGNNYGDKYNGYRGYPGRDKHSKSTQTVSWADAGLPVHIGWTPFAPDF
;
A
#
# COMPACT_ATOMS: atom_id res chain seq x y z
N MET A 1 7.06 42.15 -35.07
CA MET A 1 7.69 41.48 -33.91
C MET A 1 6.66 40.49 -33.38
N THR A 2 6.71 39.24 -33.84
CA THR A 2 5.70 38.22 -33.54
C THR A 2 6.39 37.19 -32.66
N MET A 3 6.05 37.14 -31.37
CA MET A 3 6.56 36.12 -30.46
C MET A 3 5.91 34.78 -30.80
N MET A 4 6.74 33.82 -31.21
CA MET A 4 6.34 32.45 -31.46
C MET A 4 6.47 31.69 -30.14
N ALA A 5 5.34 31.28 -29.57
CA ALA A 5 5.31 30.47 -28.34
C ALA A 5 5.70 29.03 -28.67
N PHE A 6 6.83 28.58 -28.12
CA PHE A 6 7.25 27.18 -28.14
C PHE A 6 6.40 26.39 -27.13
N PHE A 7 5.48 25.57 -27.62
CA PHE A 7 4.81 24.55 -26.82
C PHE A 7 5.75 23.34 -26.70
N LEU A 8 6.29 23.12 -25.50
CA LEU A 8 7.02 21.90 -25.15
C LEU A 8 5.97 20.80 -24.89
N VAL A 9 5.75 19.93 -25.87
CA VAL A 9 4.96 18.71 -25.68
C VAL A 9 5.87 17.69 -24.96
N LEU A 10 5.63 17.52 -23.66
CA LEU A 10 6.20 16.39 -22.91
C LEU A 10 5.49 15.12 -23.36
N VAL A 11 6.15 14.36 -24.24
CA VAL A 11 5.72 13.01 -24.61
C VAL A 11 6.18 12.08 -23.49
N PHE A 12 5.24 11.63 -22.66
CA PHE A 12 5.49 10.49 -21.78
C PHE A 12 5.56 9.24 -22.66
N THR A 13 6.75 8.66 -22.78
CA THR A 13 6.90 7.33 -23.36
C THR A 13 6.30 6.33 -22.37
N ALA A 14 5.16 5.74 -22.71
CA ALA A 14 4.66 4.55 -22.03
C ALA A 14 5.77 3.49 -22.08
N ASN A 15 6.31 3.13 -20.93
CA ASN A 15 7.22 2.01 -20.85
C ASN A 15 6.40 0.76 -21.15
N ALA A 16 6.71 0.10 -22.27
CA ALA A 16 6.20 -1.24 -22.52
C ALA A 16 6.71 -2.15 -21.40
N VAL A 17 5.83 -2.49 -20.46
CA VAL A 17 6.09 -3.50 -19.44
C VAL A 17 6.22 -4.84 -20.17
N ALA A 18 7.30 -5.57 -19.91
CA ALA A 18 7.50 -6.89 -20.51
C ALA A 18 6.28 -7.78 -20.24
N ASP A 19 5.80 -8.47 -21.28
CA ASP A 19 4.70 -9.42 -21.19
C ASP A 19 4.97 -10.41 -20.04
N GLY A 20 4.14 -10.34 -19.00
CA GLY A 20 4.18 -11.29 -17.87
C GLY A 20 4.42 -10.71 -16.47
N VAL A 21 4.77 -9.42 -16.32
CA VAL A 21 5.03 -8.80 -14.99
C VAL A 21 3.98 -7.74 -14.66
N ASN A 22 3.55 -7.65 -13.40
CA ASN A 22 2.62 -6.60 -12.95
C ASN A 22 3.26 -5.21 -13.05
N ILE A 23 2.46 -4.16 -13.22
CA ILE A 23 2.98 -2.80 -13.40
C ILE A 23 3.47 -2.27 -12.03
N PRO A 24 4.76 -1.96 -11.85
CA PRO A 24 5.28 -1.56 -10.54
C PRO A 24 4.91 -0.10 -10.23
N ILE A 25 4.36 0.15 -9.04
CA ILE A 25 4.06 1.49 -8.52
C ILE A 25 4.56 1.66 -7.08
N SER A 26 4.79 2.89 -6.67
CA SER A 26 5.20 3.18 -5.28
C SER A 26 4.06 2.94 -4.28
N ALA A 27 4.43 2.80 -3.00
CA ALA A 27 3.46 2.67 -1.92
C ALA A 27 2.57 3.92 -1.79
N ASP A 28 3.13 5.10 -2.05
CA ASP A 28 2.38 6.36 -2.08
C ASP A 28 1.34 6.42 -3.19
N GLN A 29 1.72 6.01 -4.40
CA GLN A 29 0.77 5.91 -5.52
C GLN A 29 -0.33 4.91 -5.21
N THR A 30 0.00 3.81 -4.55
CA THR A 30 -0.98 2.80 -4.13
C THR A 30 -1.97 3.37 -3.12
N PHE A 31 -1.50 4.04 -2.06
CA PHE A 31 -2.37 4.68 -1.07
C PHE A 31 -3.32 5.66 -1.76
N ASP A 32 -2.79 6.56 -2.58
CA ASP A 32 -3.57 7.58 -3.26
C ASP A 32 -4.60 6.97 -4.22
N ALA A 33 -4.23 5.93 -4.98
CA ALA A 33 -5.12 5.23 -5.90
C ALA A 33 -6.30 4.55 -5.18
N VAL A 34 -6.01 3.88 -4.05
CA VAL A 34 -7.04 3.20 -3.25
C VAL A 34 -7.97 4.21 -2.58
N ILE A 35 -7.44 5.26 -1.96
CA ILE A 35 -8.29 6.22 -1.24
C ILE A 35 -9.10 7.09 -2.20
N LYS A 36 -8.50 7.52 -3.31
CA LYS A 36 -9.16 8.42 -4.27
C LYS A 36 -9.93 7.68 -5.35
N GLN A 37 -9.81 6.35 -5.43
CA GLN A 37 -10.43 5.51 -6.45
C GLN A 37 -10.08 6.02 -7.86
N VAL A 38 -8.77 6.05 -8.13
CA VAL A 38 -8.20 6.50 -9.41
C VAL A 38 -7.16 5.51 -9.90
N ASP A 39 -7.10 5.32 -11.21
CA ASP A 39 -6.06 4.53 -11.85
C ASP A 39 -4.69 5.22 -11.66
N PRO A 40 -3.68 4.51 -11.13
CA PRO A 40 -2.36 5.09 -10.81
C PRO A 40 -1.62 5.71 -12.00
N GLU A 41 -1.77 5.16 -13.21
CA GLU A 41 -1.05 5.60 -14.40
C GLU A 41 -1.73 6.80 -15.06
N SER A 42 -3.04 6.68 -15.31
CA SER A 42 -3.81 7.69 -16.04
C SER A 42 -4.37 8.81 -15.17
N GLY A 43 -4.46 8.59 -13.85
CA GLY A 43 -5.10 9.50 -12.90
C GLY A 43 -6.61 9.64 -13.07
N LYS A 44 -7.24 8.80 -13.92
CA LYS A 44 -8.69 8.82 -14.18
C LYS A 44 -9.43 8.05 -13.09
N PRO A 45 -10.71 8.38 -12.82
CA PRO A 45 -11.54 7.60 -11.89
C PRO A 45 -11.59 6.12 -12.28
N ALA A 46 -11.38 5.24 -11.31
CA ALA A 46 -11.43 3.78 -11.45
C ALA A 46 -11.81 3.12 -10.12
N ARG A 47 -12.48 1.97 -10.15
CA ARG A 47 -12.71 1.19 -8.92
C ARG A 47 -11.44 0.39 -8.62
N VAL A 48 -10.74 0.76 -7.56
CA VAL A 48 -9.42 0.21 -7.21
C VAL A 48 -9.48 -0.61 -5.93
N ALA A 49 -8.94 -1.83 -5.97
CA ALA A 49 -8.69 -2.64 -4.79
C ALA A 49 -7.19 -2.84 -4.55
N LEU A 50 -6.77 -2.71 -3.29
CA LEU A 50 -5.49 -3.22 -2.81
C LEU A 50 -5.70 -4.63 -2.29
N VAL A 51 -4.95 -5.59 -2.82
CA VAL A 51 -5.06 -7.00 -2.45
C VAL A 51 -3.77 -7.45 -1.77
N ASP A 52 -3.92 -7.87 -0.52
CA ASP A 52 -2.85 -8.44 0.26
C ASP A 52 -2.78 -9.96 0.04
N VAL A 53 -1.69 -10.40 -0.59
CA VAL A 53 -1.46 -11.80 -0.95
C VAL A 53 -0.51 -12.54 -0.01
N ARG A 54 -0.15 -11.91 1.12
CA ARG A 54 0.64 -12.54 2.20
C ARG A 54 -0.11 -13.73 2.79
N THR A 55 0.60 -14.60 3.50
CA THR A 55 -0.07 -15.64 4.29
C THR A 55 -0.95 -14.99 5.37
N THR A 56 -1.98 -15.70 5.83
CA THR A 56 -2.85 -15.24 6.93
C THR A 56 -2.03 -14.90 8.18
N ALA A 57 -0.99 -15.69 8.48
CA ALA A 57 -0.10 -15.43 9.60
C ALA A 57 0.65 -14.10 9.44
N GLU A 58 1.22 -13.82 8.26
CA GLU A 58 1.91 -12.56 8.02
C GLU A 58 0.96 -11.36 8.09
N TYR A 59 -0.22 -11.46 7.47
CA TYR A 59 -1.24 -10.42 7.52
C TYR A 59 -1.65 -10.12 8.98
N TYR A 60 -1.92 -11.16 9.77
CA TYR A 60 -2.30 -11.03 11.18
C TYR A 60 -1.19 -10.48 12.08
N TRP A 61 0.02 -11.05 12.01
CA TRP A 61 1.10 -10.73 12.95
C TRP A 61 1.88 -9.46 12.59
N VAL A 62 1.82 -9.02 11.33
CA VAL A 62 2.49 -7.79 10.86
C VAL A 62 1.52 -6.62 10.77
N GLY A 63 0.22 -6.89 10.59
CA GLY A 63 -0.81 -5.87 10.35
C GLY A 63 -1.01 -5.62 8.85
N ALA A 64 -2.10 -4.93 8.53
CA ALA A 64 -2.57 -4.63 7.18
C ALA A 64 -2.25 -3.20 6.75
N CYS A 65 -2.36 -2.92 5.45
CA CYS A 65 -2.29 -1.55 4.96
C CYS A 65 -3.49 -0.78 5.47
N GLY A 66 -3.24 0.39 6.06
CA GLY A 66 -4.30 1.14 6.72
C GLY A 66 -4.41 2.57 6.22
N LYS A 67 -5.50 3.20 6.64
CA LYS A 67 -5.67 4.65 6.69
C LYS A 67 -5.95 5.07 8.13
N VAL A 68 -5.63 6.31 8.47
CA VAL A 68 -5.96 6.89 9.78
C VAL A 68 -7.33 7.54 9.74
N GLU A 69 -8.24 7.08 10.59
CA GLU A 69 -9.56 7.70 10.76
C GLU A 69 -9.48 8.93 11.68
N SER A 70 -8.77 8.79 12.81
CA SER A 70 -8.50 9.92 13.69
C SER A 70 -7.28 9.72 14.59
N ILE A 71 -6.77 10.84 15.11
CA ILE A 71 -5.65 10.89 16.06
C ILE A 71 -6.10 11.71 17.27
N LEU A 72 -6.14 11.07 18.44
CA LEU A 72 -6.41 11.72 19.73
C LEU A 72 -5.09 12.07 20.42
N THR A 73 -4.95 13.32 20.85
CA THR A 73 -3.77 13.77 21.61
C THR A 73 -3.95 13.58 23.12
N GLU A 74 -2.83 13.65 23.84
CA GLU A 74 -2.82 13.66 25.31
C GLU A 74 -3.58 14.86 25.89
N SER A 75 -3.61 15.99 25.18
CA SER A 75 -4.41 17.16 25.54
C SER A 75 -5.92 17.02 25.27
N GLY A 76 -6.36 15.89 24.72
CA GLY A 76 -7.75 15.64 24.35
C GLY A 76 -8.20 16.26 23.03
N LYS A 77 -7.27 16.82 22.24
CA LYS A 77 -7.55 17.32 20.89
C LYS A 77 -7.62 16.15 19.92
N GLU A 78 -8.63 16.15 19.06
CA GLU A 78 -8.74 15.18 17.97
C GLU A 78 -8.34 15.83 16.64
N PHE A 79 -7.59 15.07 15.83
CA PHE A 79 -7.28 15.39 14.44
C PHE A 79 -7.88 14.33 13.53
N VAL A 80 -8.51 14.77 12.45
CA VAL A 80 -8.92 13.93 11.32
C VAL A 80 -7.98 14.24 10.15
N PRO A 81 -7.07 13.32 9.79
CA PRO A 81 -6.22 13.48 8.62
C PRO A 81 -7.02 13.46 7.33
N TYR A 82 -6.69 14.36 6.41
CA TYR A 82 -7.27 14.37 5.07
C TYR A 82 -6.95 13.07 4.35
N ASP A 83 -7.98 12.43 3.79
CA ASP A 83 -7.90 11.12 3.12
C ASP A 83 -7.28 10.02 4.00
N GLY A 84 -7.19 10.23 5.32
CA GLY A 84 -6.53 9.34 6.26
C GLY A 84 -5.02 9.15 6.03
N LYS A 85 -4.39 9.98 5.18
CA LYS A 85 -2.96 9.89 4.87
C LYS A 85 -2.14 10.52 6.00
N VAL A 86 -1.34 9.69 6.66
CA VAL A 86 -0.42 10.09 7.72
C VAL A 86 0.91 9.42 7.47
N GLU A 87 1.98 10.19 7.53
CA GLU A 87 3.34 9.73 7.31
C GLU A 87 4.17 9.90 8.59
N LEU A 88 4.88 8.87 9.00
CA LEU A 88 5.93 9.00 10.01
C LEU A 88 7.10 9.79 9.43
N LYS A 89 7.47 10.91 10.07
CA LYS A 89 8.65 11.72 9.71
C LYS A 89 9.62 11.79 10.89
N TRP A 90 10.90 11.58 10.59
CA TRP A 90 12.02 11.73 11.53
C TRP A 90 11.84 10.95 12.84
N ASP A 91 11.17 9.80 12.76
CA ASP A 91 10.86 8.87 13.85
C ASP A 91 10.03 9.43 15.02
N ASN A 92 9.71 10.72 15.02
CA ASN A 92 9.18 11.43 16.18
C ASN A 92 7.96 12.28 15.87
N PHE A 93 7.55 12.35 14.60
CA PHE A 93 6.43 13.17 14.17
C PHE A 93 5.50 12.42 13.22
N LEU A 94 4.20 12.59 13.43
CA LEU A 94 3.18 12.30 12.43
C LEU A 94 3.00 13.54 11.56
N TYR A 95 3.24 13.40 10.26
CA TYR A 95 2.98 14.42 9.26
C TYR A 95 1.70 14.08 8.50
N PHE A 96 0.77 15.03 8.43
CA PHE A 96 -0.47 14.87 7.69
C PHE A 96 -1.07 16.22 7.31
N LYS A 97 -2.04 16.20 6.41
CA LYS A 97 -2.88 17.39 6.14
C LYS A 97 -4.15 17.28 6.95
N SER A 98 -4.62 18.38 7.52
CA SER A 98 -5.94 18.46 8.15
C SER A 98 -6.73 19.60 7.53
N GLN A 99 -8.04 19.41 7.39
CA GLN A 99 -8.92 20.40 6.81
C GLN A 99 -9.19 21.53 7.82
N ALA A 100 -8.95 22.77 7.40
CA ALA A 100 -9.26 23.97 8.15
C ALA A 100 -10.14 24.88 7.28
N GLY A 101 -11.45 24.67 7.36
CA GLY A 101 -12.42 25.33 6.48
C GLY A 101 -12.27 24.85 5.03
N LYS A 102 -11.97 25.78 4.12
CA LYS A 102 -11.76 25.50 2.68
C LYS A 102 -10.30 25.17 2.32
N HIS A 103 -9.39 25.20 3.29
CA HIS A 103 -7.97 25.00 3.05
C HIS A 103 -7.45 23.77 3.79
N PHE A 104 -6.40 23.16 3.24
CA PHE A 104 -5.65 22.12 3.94
C PHE A 104 -4.44 22.74 4.62
N ARG A 105 -4.22 22.38 5.88
CA ARG A 105 -3.04 22.79 6.64
C ARG A 105 -2.17 21.57 6.90
N PRO A 106 -0.85 21.64 6.62
CA PRO A 106 0.06 20.62 7.09
C PRO A 106 0.11 20.66 8.61
N VAL A 107 0.12 19.49 9.23
CA VAL A 107 0.26 19.26 10.66
C VAL A 107 1.49 18.37 10.85
N LEU A 108 2.37 18.78 11.76
CA LEU A 108 3.49 18.00 12.21
C LEU A 108 3.29 17.77 13.72
N LEU A 109 2.77 16.60 14.08
CA LEU A 109 2.36 16.27 15.45
C LEU A 109 3.44 15.39 16.11
N PRO A 110 4.07 15.82 17.21
CA PRO A 110 5.02 14.96 17.93
C PRO A 110 4.34 13.68 18.43
N ILE A 111 4.96 12.52 18.24
CA ILE A 111 4.40 11.22 18.67
C ILE A 111 4.14 11.19 20.18
N LYS A 112 5.00 11.85 20.97
CA LYS A 112 4.82 11.97 22.43
C LYS A 112 3.52 12.68 22.84
N GLU A 113 2.88 13.41 21.94
CA GLU A 113 1.58 14.06 22.17
C GLU A 113 0.41 13.21 21.70
N VAL A 114 0.66 12.07 21.04
CA VAL A 114 -0.35 11.16 20.53
C VAL A 114 -0.74 10.17 21.62
N LYS A 115 -2.01 10.23 22.03
CA LYS A 115 -2.60 9.28 22.97
C LYS A 115 -3.09 8.02 22.27
N LYS A 116 -3.74 8.19 21.10
CA LYS A 116 -4.32 7.09 20.34
C LYS A 116 -4.40 7.44 18.85
N VAL A 117 -4.12 6.47 18.00
CA VAL A 117 -4.40 6.53 16.56
C VAL A 117 -5.47 5.48 16.25
N ILE A 118 -6.55 5.90 15.59
CA ILE A 118 -7.59 5.00 15.10
C ILE A 118 -7.34 4.79 13.62
N THR A 119 -7.20 3.52 13.22
CA THR A 119 -6.95 3.14 11.83
C THR A 119 -8.01 2.18 11.32
N ALA A 120 -8.20 2.16 10.00
CA ALA A 120 -9.02 1.20 9.29
C ALA A 120 -8.17 0.48 8.23
N ASP A 121 -8.45 -0.80 7.99
CA ASP A 121 -7.87 -1.54 6.87
C ASP A 121 -8.41 -1.01 5.53
N ILE A 122 -7.55 -1.00 4.52
CA ILE A 122 -7.87 -0.60 3.14
C ILE A 122 -7.51 -1.68 2.11
N SER A 123 -7.08 -2.85 2.58
CA SER A 123 -6.71 -4.01 1.76
C SER A 123 -7.73 -5.15 1.90
N ILE A 124 -7.87 -5.93 0.83
CA ILE A 124 -8.58 -7.21 0.82
C ILE A 124 -7.53 -8.32 0.97
N HIS A 125 -7.64 -9.16 1.99
CA HIS A 125 -6.70 -10.26 2.20
C HIS A 125 -7.12 -11.51 1.41
N ILE A 126 -6.30 -11.90 0.42
CA ILE A 126 -6.48 -13.11 -0.40
C ILE A 126 -5.12 -13.83 -0.48
N PRO A 127 -4.83 -14.77 0.43
CA PRO A 127 -3.50 -15.34 0.55
C PRO A 127 -3.16 -16.24 -0.65
N THR A 128 -1.93 -16.12 -1.16
CA THR A 128 -1.39 -17.08 -2.16
C THR A 128 -1.16 -18.47 -1.58
N HIS A 129 -0.95 -18.56 -0.27
CA HIS A 129 -0.68 -19.80 0.44
C HIS A 129 -1.45 -19.85 1.76
N THR A 130 -1.97 -21.03 2.10
CA THR A 130 -2.66 -21.31 3.35
C THR A 130 -1.83 -22.28 4.20
N TRP A 131 -2.15 -22.35 5.49
CA TRP A 131 -1.53 -23.29 6.42
C TRP A 131 -2.29 -24.62 6.40
N ASP A 132 -1.61 -25.71 6.04
CA ASP A 132 -2.11 -27.07 6.17
C ASP A 132 -1.75 -27.60 7.57
N GLU A 133 -2.75 -27.71 8.44
CA GLU A 133 -2.57 -28.18 9.81
C GLU A 133 -2.13 -29.65 9.87
N ALA A 134 -2.66 -30.51 9.01
CA ALA A 134 -2.33 -31.94 9.01
C ALA A 134 -0.89 -32.19 8.57
N GLY A 135 -0.42 -31.41 7.59
CA GLY A 135 0.94 -31.47 7.06
C GLY A 135 1.94 -30.55 7.76
N CYS A 136 1.51 -29.69 8.69
CA CYS A 136 2.32 -28.64 9.34
C CYS A 136 3.14 -27.82 8.34
N LYS A 137 2.54 -27.42 7.21
CA LYS A 137 3.25 -26.76 6.10
C LYS A 137 2.40 -25.71 5.41
N ASN A 138 3.06 -24.73 4.78
CA ASN A 138 2.38 -23.83 3.86
C ASN A 138 2.11 -24.55 2.53
N VAL A 139 0.88 -24.47 2.04
CA VAL A 139 0.47 -25.01 0.74
C VAL A 139 -0.11 -23.90 -0.12
N ALA A 140 0.00 -24.03 -1.44
CA ALA A 140 -0.65 -23.09 -2.36
C ALA A 140 -2.16 -23.06 -2.10
N ASN A 141 -2.75 -21.86 -2.09
CA ASN A 141 -4.18 -21.69 -1.95
C ASN A 141 -4.86 -22.09 -3.27
N PRO A 142 -5.63 -23.20 -3.33
CA PRO A 142 -6.28 -23.64 -4.56
C PRO A 142 -7.34 -22.65 -5.07
N ASP A 143 -7.89 -21.82 -4.18
CA ASP A 143 -8.96 -20.87 -4.49
C ASP A 143 -8.42 -19.47 -4.84
N PHE A 144 -7.10 -19.26 -4.79
CA PHE A 144 -6.49 -17.94 -5.00
C PHE A 144 -6.95 -17.29 -6.31
N ALA A 145 -6.85 -18.04 -7.42
CA ALA A 145 -7.23 -17.54 -8.74
C ALA A 145 -8.70 -17.12 -8.78
N ALA A 146 -9.61 -18.02 -8.37
CA ALA A 146 -11.04 -17.78 -8.39
C ALA A 146 -11.44 -16.59 -7.49
N GLN A 147 -10.80 -16.45 -6.32
CA GLN A 147 -11.04 -15.34 -5.41
C GLN A 147 -10.60 -14.00 -6.02
N ILE A 148 -9.40 -13.94 -6.61
CA ILE A 148 -8.92 -12.73 -7.32
C ILE A 148 -9.85 -12.39 -8.47
N GLU A 149 -10.14 -13.35 -9.36
CA GLU A 149 -10.98 -13.12 -10.54
C GLU A 149 -12.40 -12.64 -10.17
N SER A 150 -12.93 -13.08 -9.02
CA SER A 150 -14.23 -12.62 -8.51
C SER A 150 -14.28 -11.12 -8.23
N LEU A 151 -13.13 -10.49 -7.93
CA LEU A 151 -13.02 -9.04 -7.68
C LEU A 151 -13.36 -8.19 -8.91
N SER A 152 -13.20 -8.73 -10.13
CA SER A 152 -13.51 -8.02 -11.39
C SER A 152 -14.97 -7.55 -11.47
N LYS A 153 -15.87 -8.17 -10.70
CA LYS A 153 -17.27 -7.73 -10.58
C LYS A 153 -17.40 -6.36 -9.92
N ALA A 154 -16.52 -6.05 -8.98
CA ALA A 154 -16.57 -4.86 -8.14
C ALA A 154 -15.46 -3.84 -8.45
N TYR A 155 -14.36 -4.27 -9.06
CA TYR A 155 -13.17 -3.46 -9.27
C TYR A 155 -12.68 -3.53 -10.71
N ASP A 156 -12.21 -2.40 -11.23
CA ASP A 156 -11.64 -2.28 -12.58
C ASP A 156 -10.12 -2.48 -12.54
N VAL A 157 -9.49 -2.10 -11.43
CA VAL A 157 -8.05 -2.13 -11.20
C VAL A 157 -7.77 -2.85 -9.90
N ILE A 158 -6.77 -3.72 -9.91
CA ILE A 158 -6.23 -4.34 -8.70
C ILE A 158 -4.76 -4.00 -8.52
N ILE A 159 -4.35 -3.81 -7.27
CA ILE A 159 -2.97 -3.60 -6.87
C ILE A 159 -2.61 -4.75 -5.94
N LEU A 160 -1.69 -5.60 -6.36
CA LEU A 160 -1.23 -6.72 -5.54
C LEU A 160 -0.10 -6.28 -4.61
N MET A 161 -0.10 -6.80 -3.39
CA MET A 161 1.03 -6.65 -2.50
C MET A 161 1.29 -7.91 -1.70
N CYS A 162 2.56 -8.20 -1.48
CA CYS A 162 2.97 -9.19 -0.50
C CYS A 162 3.89 -8.55 0.55
N ARG A 163 4.74 -9.35 1.19
CA ARG A 163 5.73 -8.83 2.13
C ARG A 163 6.87 -8.07 1.45
N SER A 164 7.41 -8.61 0.36
CA SER A 164 8.69 -8.16 -0.24
C SER A 164 8.68 -8.17 -1.78
N GLY A 165 7.53 -7.94 -2.42
CA GLY A 165 7.38 -7.91 -3.89
C GLY A 165 7.29 -9.27 -4.60
N ILE A 166 8.00 -10.29 -4.12
CA ILE A 166 8.14 -11.58 -4.84
C ILE A 166 6.80 -12.29 -5.14
N ARG A 167 5.88 -12.36 -4.16
CA ARG A 167 4.59 -13.09 -4.35
C ARG A 167 3.53 -12.25 -5.04
N SER A 168 3.66 -10.92 -5.01
CA SER A 168 2.71 -10.02 -5.69
C SER A 168 2.92 -10.00 -7.18
N ASN A 169 4.12 -10.34 -7.66
CA ASN A 169 4.44 -10.53 -9.08
C ASN A 169 3.97 -11.92 -9.59
N THR A 170 2.75 -12.31 -9.25
CA THR A 170 2.13 -13.57 -9.70
C THR A 170 1.13 -13.30 -10.82
N ARG A 171 1.05 -14.25 -11.75
CA ARG A 171 0.06 -14.30 -12.85
C ARG A 171 -0.81 -15.56 -12.78
N ALA A 172 -1.02 -16.08 -11.56
CA ALA A 172 -1.81 -17.29 -11.31
C ALA A 172 -3.34 -17.09 -11.48
N PHE A 173 -3.77 -16.07 -12.24
CA PHE A 173 -5.17 -15.72 -12.50
C PHE A 173 -5.28 -14.98 -13.84
N THR A 174 -6.50 -14.88 -14.38
CA THR A 174 -6.77 -14.20 -15.66
C THR A 174 -6.72 -12.69 -15.49
N THR A 175 -5.68 -12.05 -16.04
CA THR A 175 -5.44 -10.61 -15.82
C THR A 175 -6.29 -9.70 -16.70
N ASP A 176 -6.75 -10.21 -17.85
CA ASP A 176 -7.58 -9.48 -18.82
C ASP A 176 -9.00 -9.17 -18.28
N LEU A 177 -9.34 -9.70 -17.10
CA LEU A 177 -10.55 -9.34 -16.37
C LEU A 177 -10.47 -7.94 -15.73
N PHE A 178 -9.27 -7.37 -15.66
CA PHE A 178 -9.01 -6.05 -15.09
C PHE A 178 -8.48 -5.11 -16.18
N THR A 179 -8.73 -3.81 -16.02
CA THR A 179 -8.15 -2.78 -16.89
C THR A 179 -6.64 -2.71 -16.70
N ALA A 180 -6.17 -2.88 -15.47
CA ALA A 180 -4.75 -2.92 -15.12
C ALA A 180 -4.53 -3.73 -13.85
N VAL A 181 -3.35 -4.35 -13.76
CA VAL A 181 -2.85 -5.06 -12.58
C VAL A 181 -1.51 -4.46 -12.20
N TYR A 182 -1.48 -3.83 -11.04
CA TYR A 182 -0.29 -3.20 -10.48
C TYR A 182 0.29 -4.03 -9.33
N GLU A 183 1.51 -3.72 -8.94
CA GLU A 183 2.06 -4.15 -7.65
C GLU A 183 2.84 -3.03 -6.96
N ILE A 184 2.93 -3.11 -5.63
CA ILE A 184 3.82 -2.21 -4.89
C ILE A 184 5.26 -2.66 -5.08
N ASP A 185 6.01 -1.97 -5.94
CA ASP A 185 7.41 -2.27 -6.21
C ASP A 185 8.20 -1.05 -6.72
N GLN A 186 9.50 -1.22 -6.95
CA GLN A 186 10.32 -0.19 -7.57
C GLN A 186 9.80 0.11 -8.98
N PRO A 187 9.45 1.37 -9.33
CA PRO A 187 8.95 1.71 -10.66
C PRO A 187 9.91 1.39 -11.83
N ASN A 188 11.20 1.15 -11.54
CA ASN A 188 12.18 0.70 -12.53
C ASN A 188 12.17 -0.83 -12.73
N GLY A 189 11.39 -1.59 -11.96
CA GLY A 189 11.20 -3.03 -12.07
C GLY A 189 12.42 -3.88 -11.66
N VAL A 190 13.43 -3.26 -11.04
CA VAL A 190 14.69 -3.95 -10.70
C VAL A 190 14.57 -4.58 -9.31
N ASP A 191 14.80 -5.90 -9.25
CA ASP A 191 15.00 -6.74 -8.05
C ASP A 191 13.78 -7.20 -7.22
N GLY A 192 12.54 -6.80 -7.53
CA GLY A 192 11.36 -7.40 -6.88
C GLY A 192 11.35 -7.24 -5.36
N HIS A 193 11.55 -6.01 -4.89
CA HIS A 193 11.91 -5.71 -3.50
C HIS A 193 10.93 -4.77 -2.78
N GLY A 194 9.76 -4.49 -3.35
CA GLY A 194 8.71 -3.68 -2.73
C GLY A 194 7.72 -4.44 -1.84
N GLY A 195 6.46 -3.99 -1.75
CA GLY A 195 5.41 -4.60 -0.94
C GLY A 195 5.21 -3.95 0.42
N PHE A 196 4.80 -4.73 1.43
CA PHE A 196 4.52 -4.18 2.77
C PHE A 196 5.79 -3.85 3.57
N GLN A 197 6.76 -4.77 3.53
CA GLN A 197 8.02 -4.76 4.29
C GLN A 197 9.25 -4.82 3.39
N GLY A 198 9.07 -4.68 2.06
CA GLY A 198 10.15 -4.65 1.09
C GLY A 198 11.25 -3.68 1.49
N ASN A 199 12.45 -3.88 0.95
CA ASN A 199 13.56 -2.98 1.22
C ASN A 199 14.43 -2.87 -0.03
N ASN A 200 14.88 -1.66 -0.35
CA ASN A 200 15.92 -1.43 -1.35
C ASN A 200 17.34 -1.61 -0.75
N TYR A 201 17.47 -2.36 0.35
CA TYR A 201 18.64 -2.38 1.23
C TYR A 201 19.23 -3.79 1.41
N GLY A 202 19.06 -4.68 0.44
CA GLY A 202 19.65 -6.04 0.47
C GLY A 202 19.17 -6.87 1.66
N ASP A 203 17.86 -6.88 1.93
CA ASP A 203 17.21 -7.64 3.00
C ASP A 203 17.50 -7.21 4.43
N LYS A 204 18.20 -6.09 4.63
CA LYS A 204 18.61 -5.58 5.94
C LYS A 204 17.47 -5.40 6.96
N TYR A 205 16.23 -5.17 6.49
CA TYR A 205 15.07 -4.93 7.36
C TYR A 205 13.99 -6.01 7.30
N ASN A 206 14.22 -7.11 6.58
CA ASN A 206 13.27 -8.20 6.48
C ASN A 206 12.82 -8.70 7.87
N GLY A 207 11.53 -8.58 8.17
CA GLY A 207 10.91 -9.11 9.40
C GLY A 207 10.83 -8.10 10.53
N TYR A 208 11.39 -6.89 10.36
CA TYR A 208 11.21 -5.81 11.31
C TYR A 208 9.78 -5.25 11.21
N ARG A 209 9.02 -5.36 12.30
CA ARG A 209 7.68 -4.78 12.43
C ARG A 209 7.78 -3.26 12.18
N GLY A 210 6.95 -2.76 11.25
CA GLY A 210 6.82 -1.33 11.04
C GLY A 210 6.30 -0.66 12.31
N TYR A 211 6.80 0.57 12.55
CA TYR A 211 6.56 1.45 13.68
C TYR A 211 7.05 0.97 15.07
N PRO A 212 8.05 1.63 15.71
CA PRO A 212 8.95 2.69 15.24
C PRO A 212 10.39 2.20 14.86
N GLY A 213 10.55 0.96 14.38
CA GLY A 213 11.88 0.30 14.36
C GLY A 213 12.75 0.30 13.08
N ARG A 214 12.32 0.86 11.93
CA ARG A 214 13.08 0.75 10.65
C ARG A 214 13.94 1.98 10.32
N ASP A 215 14.99 1.80 9.51
CA ASP A 215 16.11 2.74 9.33
C ASP A 215 15.77 4.05 8.57
N LYS A 216 16.55 5.08 8.89
CA LYS A 216 16.17 6.48 9.15
C LYS A 216 16.63 7.43 8.05
N HIS A 217 17.06 6.89 6.90
CA HIS A 217 17.87 7.61 5.92
C HIS A 217 17.44 7.42 4.47
N SER A 218 16.20 7.01 4.21
CA SER A 218 15.64 7.05 2.85
C SER A 218 15.63 8.50 2.34
N LYS A 219 16.59 8.80 1.46
CA LYS A 219 16.64 10.04 0.67
C LYS A 219 15.92 9.89 -0.66
N SER A 220 15.27 8.75 -0.95
CA SER A 220 14.49 8.61 -2.18
C SER A 220 13.11 9.21 -1.99
N THR A 221 12.68 10.01 -2.96
CA THR A 221 11.34 10.64 -2.98
C THR A 221 10.23 9.64 -3.34
N GLN A 222 10.58 8.39 -3.62
CA GLN A 222 9.65 7.30 -3.92
C GLN A 222 10.07 6.08 -3.10
N THR A 223 9.28 5.77 -2.09
CA THR A 223 9.43 4.58 -1.26
C THR A 223 8.58 3.45 -1.84
N VAL A 224 9.19 2.27 -1.94
CA VAL A 224 8.61 1.11 -2.63
C VAL A 224 8.07 0.08 -1.65
N SER A 225 8.12 0.40 -0.37
CA SER A 225 7.62 -0.39 0.74
C SER A 225 6.65 0.44 1.55
N TRP A 226 5.49 -0.14 1.89
CA TRP A 226 4.46 0.53 2.67
C TRP A 226 4.98 1.02 4.01
N ALA A 227 5.72 0.17 4.71
CA ALA A 227 6.32 0.51 5.99
C ALA A 227 7.41 1.58 5.85
N ASP A 228 8.24 1.52 4.80
CA ASP A 228 9.34 2.47 4.61
C ASP A 228 8.84 3.84 4.14
N ALA A 229 7.66 3.89 3.50
CA ALA A 229 6.94 5.12 3.20
C ALA A 229 6.41 5.84 4.46
N GLY A 230 6.44 5.15 5.61
CA GLY A 230 5.85 5.64 6.85
C GLY A 230 4.31 5.71 6.79
N LEU A 231 3.68 4.99 5.86
CA LEU A 231 2.23 5.00 5.66
C LEU A 231 1.50 4.27 6.80
N PRO A 232 0.20 4.53 6.98
CA PRO A 232 -0.54 3.99 8.12
C PRO A 232 -0.66 2.46 8.04
N VAL A 233 -0.53 1.82 9.20
CA VAL A 233 -0.72 0.38 9.36
C VAL A 233 -1.95 0.14 10.23
N HIS A 234 -2.82 -0.77 9.79
CA HIS A 234 -3.91 -1.25 10.61
C HIS A 234 -3.47 -2.53 11.34
N ILE A 235 -3.39 -2.45 12.66
CA ILE A 235 -3.12 -3.62 13.50
C ILE A 235 -4.47 -4.13 13.98
N GLY A 236 -5.06 -5.02 13.19
CA GLY A 236 -6.32 -5.68 13.53
C GLY A 236 -6.05 -6.93 14.36
N TRP A 237 -6.35 -6.88 15.66
CA TRP A 237 -6.73 -8.09 16.38
C TRP A 237 -8.21 -8.35 16.05
N THR A 238 -8.48 -9.09 14.98
CA THR A 238 -9.77 -9.76 14.82
C THR A 238 -9.54 -11.22 15.18
N PRO A 239 -9.88 -11.67 16.41
CA PRO A 239 -9.93 -13.10 16.69
C PRO A 239 -10.83 -13.74 15.65
N PHE A 240 -10.41 -14.90 15.17
CA PHE A 240 -11.29 -15.87 14.53
C PHE A 240 -12.51 -15.98 15.45
N ALA A 241 -13.66 -15.45 15.02
CA ALA A 241 -14.92 -16.02 15.42
C ALA A 241 -15.16 -17.12 14.39
N PRO A 242 -14.76 -18.38 14.66
CA PRO A 242 -15.48 -19.46 14.03
C PRO A 242 -16.88 -19.36 14.64
N ASP A 243 -17.85 -18.89 13.86
CA ASP A 243 -19.22 -19.29 14.12
C ASP A 243 -19.22 -20.83 14.04
N PHE A 244 -19.10 -21.47 15.21
CA PHE A 244 -19.47 -22.87 15.45
C PHE A 244 -20.95 -22.92 15.80
#